data_AF-A0A9D5KYB4-F1
#
_entry.id   AF-A0A9D5KYB4-F1
#
_cell.length_a   1.000
_cell.length_b   1.000
_cell.length_c   1.000
_cell.angle_alpha   90.00
_cell.angle_beta   90.00
_cell.angle_gamma   90.00
#
_symmetry.space_group_name_H-M   'P 1'
#
loop_
_entity.id
_entity.type
_entity.pdbx_description
1 polymer ?
#
loop_
_entity_poly.entity_id
_entity_poly.type
_entity_poly.pdbx_seq_one_letter_code
_entity_poly.pdbx_strand_id
1 'polypeptide(L)'
;MNSKILIFAAAASVLAACSHRSNPGVSGVASSASQPQVQPPMTVPPHAVQLPGQETGGEAIVLKASAFKMSGDYANNVAVTLDDSGNLVYFPAVSDIRPGSKPTSIGEGWWLNRQGLGPNSVFTKWTFEEYMALPATPSPAEIKSAIIKGAEVTEFRQLPVPAAQANVMEPSNLLHLLEE
;
A
#
# COMPACT_ATOMS: atom_id res chain seq x y z
N MET A 1 -18.84 35.85 43.07
CA MET A 1 -19.74 35.16 42.12
C MET A 1 -19.01 33.92 41.61
N ASN A 2 -19.05 32.80 42.33
CA ASN A 2 -20.16 31.82 42.46
C ASN A 2 -20.38 31.13 41.09
N SER A 3 -20.47 29.81 40.91
CA SER A 3 -20.49 28.61 41.75
C SER A 3 -20.50 27.44 40.71
N LYS A 4 -19.55 26.49 40.71
CA LYS A 4 -19.63 25.12 41.29
C LYS A 4 -20.69 24.19 40.65
N ILE A 5 -20.27 22.92 40.45
CA ILE A 5 -21.03 21.63 40.45
C ILE A 5 -21.44 21.05 39.08
N LEU A 6 -21.42 19.73 38.77
CA LEU A 6 -20.79 18.46 39.25
C LEU A 6 -21.11 17.39 38.16
N ILE A 7 -20.17 16.45 37.96
CA ILE A 7 -20.32 14.98 37.77
C ILE A 7 -21.37 14.42 36.78
N PHE A 8 -20.89 13.56 35.86
CA PHE A 8 -21.45 12.21 35.70
C PHE A 8 -20.32 11.19 35.53
N ALA A 9 -20.30 10.21 36.44
CA ALA A 9 -19.50 9.00 36.38
C ALA A 9 -20.38 7.85 35.88
N ALA A 10 -19.84 6.96 35.04
CA ALA A 10 -20.34 5.60 34.90
C ALA A 10 -19.19 4.69 34.49
N ALA A 11 -18.90 3.71 35.36
CA ALA A 11 -17.98 2.61 35.15
C ALA A 11 -18.71 1.41 34.55
N ALA A 12 -18.03 0.60 33.73
CA ALA A 12 -18.37 -0.81 33.53
C ALA A 12 -17.14 -1.58 33.04
N SER A 13 -16.57 -2.38 33.95
CA SER A 13 -15.59 -3.42 33.66
C SER A 13 -16.33 -4.74 33.47
N VAL A 14 -16.09 -5.47 32.38
CA VAL A 14 -16.52 -6.87 32.24
C VAL A 14 -15.35 -7.71 31.74
N LEU A 15 -14.95 -8.67 32.57
CA LEU A 15 -14.04 -9.77 32.27
C LEU A 15 -14.82 -10.93 31.62
N ALA A 16 -14.30 -11.52 30.55
CA ALA A 16 -14.66 -12.86 30.08
C ALA A 16 -13.41 -13.47 29.38
N ALA A 17 -12.65 -14.34 30.04
CA ALA A 17 -12.83 -15.79 30.13
C ALA A 17 -12.32 -16.55 28.87
N CYS A 18 -11.16 -17.20 29.02
CA CYS A 18 -10.55 -18.09 28.04
C CYS A 18 -11.41 -19.35 27.79
N SER A 19 -11.50 -19.81 26.54
CA SER A 19 -11.84 -21.20 26.22
C SER A 19 -11.08 -21.70 25.00
N HIS A 20 -9.99 -22.41 25.31
CA HIS A 20 -9.39 -23.48 24.53
C HIS A 20 -10.42 -24.44 23.91
N ARG A 21 -10.23 -24.83 22.65
CA ARG A 21 -10.84 -26.05 22.09
C ARG A 21 -9.76 -26.83 21.33
N SER A 22 -9.23 -27.84 22.00
CA SER A 22 -8.41 -28.89 21.42
C SER A 22 -9.30 -29.85 20.64
N ASN A 23 -8.87 -30.26 19.45
CA ASN A 23 -9.55 -31.27 18.62
C ASN A 23 -8.93 -32.66 18.89
N PRO A 24 -9.69 -33.68 19.32
CA PRO A 24 -9.22 -35.05 19.44
C PRO A 24 -9.61 -35.90 18.21
N GLY A 25 -8.80 -36.93 17.92
CA GLY A 25 -9.08 -37.97 16.91
C GLY A 25 -8.06 -37.92 15.76
N VAL A 26 -6.90 -38.60 15.78
CA VAL A 26 -6.60 -40.04 15.95
C VAL A 26 -7.24 -40.92 14.88
N SER A 27 -6.36 -41.34 13.96
CA SER A 27 -6.23 -42.66 13.33
C SER A 27 -7.25 -43.13 12.28
N GLY A 28 -6.78 -43.14 11.04
CA GLY A 28 -6.99 -44.25 10.11
C GLY A 28 -5.62 -44.75 9.62
N VAL A 29 -5.23 -45.95 10.03
CA VAL A 29 -3.99 -46.66 9.67
C VAL A 29 -4.33 -47.79 8.68
N ALA A 30 -3.45 -47.94 7.67
CA ALA A 30 -3.13 -49.15 6.90
C ALA A 30 -4.22 -49.73 5.96
N SER A 31 -3.91 -50.40 4.84
CA SER A 31 -2.71 -51.12 4.43
C SER A 31 -2.76 -51.49 2.93
N SER A 32 -1.58 -51.51 2.28
CA SER A 32 -0.98 -52.58 1.43
C SER A 32 -1.84 -53.38 0.44
N ALA A 33 -1.41 -53.84 -0.73
CA ALA A 33 -0.19 -53.80 -1.56
C ALA A 33 -0.53 -54.63 -2.83
N SER A 34 0.17 -54.41 -3.96
CA SER A 34 0.46 -55.46 -4.97
C SER A 34 1.53 -54.98 -5.97
N GLN A 35 2.72 -55.56 -5.86
CA GLN A 35 3.75 -55.74 -6.90
C GLN A 35 3.64 -57.20 -7.42
N PRO A 36 4.17 -57.63 -8.59
CA PRO A 36 5.56 -57.44 -9.06
C PRO A 36 5.69 -57.12 -10.57
N GLN A 37 6.84 -56.72 -11.11
CA GLN A 37 7.85 -57.60 -11.76
C GLN A 37 9.14 -56.82 -12.07
N VAL A 38 10.28 -57.51 -11.97
CA VAL A 38 11.66 -57.05 -12.15
C VAL A 38 12.12 -57.25 -13.59
N GLN A 39 12.78 -56.27 -14.22
CA GLN A 39 13.65 -56.46 -15.38
C GLN A 39 14.98 -55.68 -15.20
N PRO A 40 16.15 -56.27 -15.55
CA PRO A 40 17.49 -55.69 -15.34
C PRO A 40 17.85 -54.58 -16.37
N PRO A 41 18.97 -53.83 -16.16
CA PRO A 41 19.06 -52.44 -16.53
C PRO A 41 19.55 -52.22 -17.97
N MET A 42 18.85 -51.38 -18.73
CA MET A 42 19.45 -50.69 -19.87
C MET A 42 19.86 -49.29 -19.43
N THR A 43 21.17 -49.06 -19.44
CA THR A 43 21.85 -47.79 -19.20
C THR A 43 21.27 -46.70 -20.09
N VAL A 44 20.44 -45.82 -19.51
CA VAL A 44 20.06 -44.55 -20.13
C VAL A 44 21.22 -43.57 -19.90
N PRO A 45 21.89 -43.05 -20.95
CA PRO A 45 22.82 -41.95 -20.76
C PRO A 45 22.06 -40.73 -20.21
N PRO A 46 22.67 -39.91 -19.31
CA PRO A 46 22.06 -38.68 -18.87
C PRO A 46 22.19 -37.63 -19.98
N HIS A 47 21.37 -37.76 -21.02
CA HIS A 47 21.05 -36.59 -21.83
C HIS A 47 20.03 -35.78 -21.05
N ALA A 48 20.55 -34.95 -20.14
CA ALA A 48 19.88 -33.72 -19.78
C ALA A 48 19.47 -33.05 -21.09
N VAL A 49 18.17 -32.99 -21.36
CA VAL A 49 17.63 -32.03 -22.33
C VAL A 49 17.84 -30.67 -21.67
N GLN A 50 19.06 -30.15 -21.80
CA GLN A 50 19.32 -28.74 -21.63
C GLN A 50 18.61 -28.08 -22.81
N LEU A 51 17.39 -27.60 -22.58
CA LEU A 51 16.79 -26.61 -23.46
C LEU A 51 17.74 -25.41 -23.46
N PRO A 52 18.38 -25.05 -24.58
CA PRO A 52 19.14 -23.82 -24.66
C PRO A 52 18.15 -22.66 -24.71
N GLY A 53 18.28 -21.73 -23.77
CA GLY A 53 17.51 -20.49 -23.77
C GLY A 53 16.29 -20.50 -22.86
N GLN A 54 16.50 -20.68 -21.55
CA GLN A 54 15.63 -20.04 -20.58
C GLN A 54 16.43 -18.93 -19.90
N GLU A 55 16.71 -17.89 -20.68
CA GLU A 55 17.01 -16.60 -20.10
C GLU A 55 15.72 -16.15 -19.42
N THR A 56 15.67 -16.26 -18.09
CA THR A 56 14.72 -15.50 -17.27
C THR A 56 15.12 -14.02 -17.31
N GLY A 57 15.23 -13.46 -18.52
CA GLY A 57 15.38 -12.05 -18.81
C GLY A 57 14.02 -11.37 -18.82
N GLY A 58 13.24 -11.55 -17.76
CA GLY A 58 12.17 -10.60 -17.49
C GLY A 58 12.86 -9.34 -17.01
N GLU A 59 13.04 -8.34 -17.89
CA GLU A 59 13.41 -7.00 -17.44
C GLU A 59 12.44 -6.60 -16.33
N ALA A 60 12.95 -6.51 -15.09
CA ALA A 60 12.13 -6.10 -13.98
C ALA A 60 11.58 -4.71 -14.30
N ILE A 61 10.26 -4.54 -14.34
CA ILE A 61 9.64 -3.23 -14.53
C ILE A 61 9.97 -2.40 -13.30
N VAL A 62 10.98 -1.54 -13.41
CA VAL A 62 11.37 -0.62 -12.35
C VAL A 62 10.50 0.62 -12.41
N LEU A 63 9.62 0.78 -11.43
CA LEU A 63 8.79 1.99 -11.31
C LEU A 63 9.66 3.21 -11.00
N LYS A 64 9.53 4.24 -11.84
CA LYS A 64 10.19 5.53 -11.62
C LYS A 64 9.52 6.32 -10.50
N ALA A 65 10.29 7.14 -9.82
CA ALA A 65 9.78 8.08 -8.84
C ALA A 65 9.01 9.23 -9.53
N SER A 66 8.18 9.93 -8.76
CA SER A 66 7.52 11.16 -9.21
C SER A 66 7.50 12.18 -8.08
N ALA A 67 7.38 13.45 -8.45
CA ALA A 67 7.18 14.56 -7.54
C ALA A 67 6.02 15.43 -8.01
N PHE A 68 5.41 16.16 -7.10
CA PHE A 68 4.26 16.99 -7.40
C PHE A 68 4.22 18.27 -6.55
N LYS A 69 3.47 19.25 -7.05
CA LYS A 69 2.99 20.42 -6.29
C LYS A 69 1.49 20.30 -6.09
N MET A 70 0.97 21.03 -5.10
CA MET A 70 -0.44 21.05 -4.76
C MET A 70 -0.91 22.48 -4.51
N SER A 71 -2.22 22.70 -4.66
CA SER A 71 -2.85 24.02 -4.53
C SER A 71 -2.85 24.61 -3.11
N GLY A 72 -2.42 23.84 -2.10
CA GLY A 72 -2.31 24.23 -0.70
C GLY A 72 -1.54 23.17 0.10
N ASP A 73 -1.42 23.33 1.42
CA ASP A 73 -0.73 22.35 2.26
C ASP A 73 -1.67 21.18 2.61
N TYR A 74 -1.67 20.18 1.73
CA TYR A 74 -2.43 18.93 1.90
C TYR A 74 -1.51 17.72 2.03
N ALA A 75 -0.23 17.95 2.37
CA ALA A 75 0.76 16.87 2.48
C ALA A 75 0.42 15.86 3.57
N ASN A 76 -0.43 16.23 4.54
CA ASN A 76 -0.91 15.32 5.57
C ASN A 76 -2.24 14.64 5.24
N ASN A 77 -2.84 14.92 4.08
CA ASN A 77 -4.15 14.43 3.70
C ASN A 77 -4.04 13.26 2.72
N VAL A 78 -4.92 12.27 2.87
CA VAL A 78 -4.97 11.14 1.94
C VAL A 78 -5.48 11.62 0.58
N ALA A 79 -4.70 11.33 -0.46
CA ALA A 79 -5.07 11.65 -1.83
C ALA A 79 -5.86 10.52 -2.50
N VAL A 80 -6.68 10.88 -3.49
CA VAL A 80 -7.38 9.96 -4.38
C VAL A 80 -7.30 10.49 -5.80
N THR A 81 -7.54 9.67 -6.82
CA THR A 81 -7.46 10.10 -8.22
C THR A 81 -8.81 10.04 -8.89
N LEU A 82 -9.13 11.11 -9.61
CA LEU A 82 -10.32 11.21 -10.44
C LEU A 82 -9.97 11.03 -11.92
N ASP A 83 -10.90 10.52 -12.72
CA ASP A 83 -10.87 10.70 -14.17
C ASP A 83 -11.33 12.12 -14.55
N ASP A 84 -11.23 12.44 -15.84
CA ASP A 84 -11.63 13.75 -16.38
C ASP A 84 -13.14 14.02 -16.25
N SER A 85 -13.94 12.99 -15.97
CA SER A 85 -15.39 13.10 -15.72
C SER A 85 -15.73 13.24 -14.22
N GLY A 86 -14.74 13.24 -13.33
CA GLY A 86 -14.93 13.31 -11.87
C GLY A 86 -15.32 11.98 -11.22
N ASN A 87 -15.08 10.85 -11.88
CA ASN A 87 -15.24 9.53 -11.28
C ASN A 87 -13.98 9.11 -10.54
N LEU A 88 -14.17 8.41 -9.43
CA LEU A 88 -13.07 7.90 -8.63
C LEU A 88 -12.43 6.71 -9.35
N VAL A 89 -11.18 6.85 -9.79
CA VAL A 89 -10.44 5.78 -10.49
C VAL A 89 -9.37 5.12 -9.63
N TYR A 90 -8.91 5.81 -8.59
CA TYR A 90 -8.01 5.24 -7.60
C TYR A 90 -8.29 5.82 -6.22
N PHE A 91 -8.32 4.96 -5.22
CA PHE A 91 -8.33 5.30 -3.80
C PHE A 91 -7.65 4.18 -3.02
N PRO A 92 -6.82 4.52 -2.01
CA PRO A 92 -6.13 3.51 -1.23
C PRO A 92 -7.10 2.79 -0.28
N ALA A 93 -6.93 1.48 -0.10
CA ALA A 93 -7.53 0.82 1.05
C ALA A 93 -6.86 1.31 2.34
N VAL A 94 -7.54 1.18 3.48
CA VAL A 94 -6.94 1.49 4.81
C VAL A 94 -5.63 0.71 5.01
N SER A 95 -5.58 -0.54 4.55
CA SER A 95 -4.38 -1.41 4.62
C SER A 95 -3.21 -0.98 3.73
N ASP A 96 -3.46 -0.13 2.73
CA ASP A 96 -2.42 0.36 1.81
C ASP A 96 -1.66 1.56 2.39
N ILE A 97 -2.26 2.23 3.37
CA ILE A 97 -1.69 3.40 4.01
C ILE A 97 -0.81 3.00 5.19
N ARG A 98 0.41 3.54 5.22
CA ARG A 98 1.41 3.33 6.27
C ARG A 98 2.04 4.67 6.62
N PRO A 99 2.78 4.79 7.74
CA PRO A 99 3.50 6.03 8.07
C PRO A 99 4.43 6.52 6.95
N GLY A 100 5.01 5.60 6.16
CA GLY A 100 5.87 5.92 5.01
C GLY A 100 5.12 6.30 3.71
N SER A 101 3.79 6.30 3.69
CA SER A 101 2.99 6.70 2.52
C SER A 101 2.87 8.22 2.38
N LYS A 102 3.08 8.97 3.47
CA LYS A 102 3.02 10.43 3.46
C LYS A 102 4.07 11.01 2.49
N PRO A 103 3.71 11.95 1.60
CA PRO A 103 4.68 12.66 0.76
C PRO A 103 5.78 13.32 1.58
N THR A 104 7.01 13.32 1.06
CA THR A 104 8.15 13.98 1.70
C THR A 104 8.42 15.31 1.00
N SER A 105 8.52 16.42 1.75
CA SER A 105 8.90 17.71 1.15
C SER A 105 10.32 17.62 0.60
N ILE A 106 10.51 18.08 -0.64
CA ILE A 106 11.84 18.18 -1.25
C ILE A 106 12.29 19.63 -1.47
N GLY A 107 11.43 20.61 -1.19
CA GLY A 107 11.72 22.05 -1.29
C GLY A 107 10.96 22.73 -2.43
N GLU A 108 10.93 24.07 -2.45
CA GLU A 108 10.28 24.88 -3.51
C GLU A 108 8.81 24.51 -3.80
N GLY A 109 8.10 24.05 -2.77
CA GLY A 109 6.71 23.60 -2.89
C GLY A 109 6.54 22.20 -3.49
N TRP A 110 7.62 21.53 -3.87
CA TRP A 110 7.62 20.16 -4.38
C TRP A 110 7.61 19.12 -3.25
N TRP A 111 6.90 18.02 -3.54
CA TRP A 111 6.77 16.86 -2.67
C TRP A 111 7.10 15.59 -3.46
N LEU A 112 7.96 14.74 -2.89
CA LEU A 112 8.20 13.40 -3.40
C LEU A 112 6.96 12.55 -3.18
N ASN A 113 6.47 11.93 -4.26
CA ASN A 113 5.31 11.06 -4.25
C ASN A 113 5.64 9.72 -3.57
N ARG A 114 4.91 9.42 -2.48
CA ARG A 114 5.09 8.19 -1.68
C ARG A 114 3.84 7.34 -1.54
N GLN A 115 2.66 7.92 -1.80
CA GLN A 115 1.38 7.21 -1.78
C GLN A 115 1.03 6.62 -3.15
N GLY A 116 1.54 7.19 -4.25
CA GLY A 116 1.19 6.78 -5.61
C GLY A 116 0.17 7.71 -6.27
N LEU A 117 0.29 9.02 -6.05
CA LEU A 117 -0.53 10.04 -6.70
C LEU A 117 -0.27 10.11 -8.22
N GLY A 118 -1.24 10.64 -8.95
CA GLY A 118 -1.10 11.04 -10.35
C GLY A 118 -1.47 12.51 -10.56
N PRO A 119 -1.42 13.01 -11.80
CA PRO A 119 -1.73 14.40 -12.13
C PRO A 119 -3.15 14.84 -11.75
N ASN A 120 -4.12 13.94 -11.83
CA ASN A 120 -5.52 14.20 -11.47
C ASN A 120 -5.85 13.86 -10.00
N SER A 121 -4.83 13.77 -9.15
CA SER A 121 -5.04 13.48 -7.73
C SER A 121 -5.58 14.70 -6.99
N VAL A 122 -6.53 14.45 -6.09
CA VAL A 122 -7.19 15.41 -5.21
C VAL A 122 -7.10 14.94 -3.77
N PHE A 123 -7.25 15.85 -2.81
CA PHE A 123 -7.03 15.55 -1.39
C PHE A 123 -8.34 15.47 -0.61
N THR A 124 -8.43 14.49 0.29
CA THR A 124 -9.57 14.30 1.19
C THR A 124 -9.38 15.04 2.51
N LYS A 125 -10.45 15.15 3.30
CA LYS A 125 -10.40 15.73 4.66
C LYS A 125 -9.62 14.86 5.66
N TRP A 126 -9.49 13.55 5.39
CA TRP A 126 -8.79 12.66 6.30
C TRP A 126 -7.29 12.88 6.23
N THR A 127 -6.69 13.05 7.39
CA THR A 127 -5.25 12.89 7.54
C THR A 127 -4.86 11.42 7.36
N PHE A 128 -3.57 11.17 7.10
CA PHE A 128 -3.04 9.80 7.08
C PHE A 128 -3.35 9.03 8.38
N GLU A 129 -3.22 9.70 9.53
CA GLU A 129 -3.51 9.11 10.85
C GLU A 129 -4.99 8.74 11.01
N GLU A 130 -5.89 9.67 10.70
CA GLU A 130 -7.34 9.42 10.77
C GLU A 130 -7.77 8.31 9.81
N TYR A 131 -7.23 8.30 8.59
CA TYR A 131 -7.58 7.30 7.58
C TYR A 131 -7.13 5.89 7.99
N MET A 132 -5.92 5.75 8.56
CA MET A 132 -5.43 4.47 9.09
C MET A 132 -6.26 3.97 10.28
N ALA A 133 -6.91 4.87 11.03
CA ALA A 133 -7.75 4.52 12.17
C ALA A 133 -9.19 4.13 11.79
N LEU A 134 -9.57 4.26 10.51
CA LEU A 134 -10.91 3.86 10.05
C LEU A 134 -11.10 2.35 10.17
N PRO A 135 -12.30 1.88 10.56
CA PRO A 135 -12.58 0.45 10.73
C PRO A 135 -12.56 -0.33 9.40
N ALA A 136 -12.78 0.36 8.27
CA ALA A 136 -12.74 -0.19 6.93
C ALA A 136 -12.52 0.93 5.90
N THR A 137 -12.12 0.57 4.69
CA THR A 137 -12.04 1.50 3.55
C THR A 137 -13.41 2.14 3.28
N PRO A 138 -13.53 3.47 3.27
CA PRO A 138 -14.78 4.15 2.96
C PRO A 138 -15.30 3.82 1.57
N SER A 139 -16.61 3.93 1.38
CA SER A 139 -17.23 3.77 0.07
C SER A 139 -16.84 4.92 -0.89
N PRO A 140 -16.92 4.72 -2.22
CA PRO A 140 -16.64 5.78 -3.18
C PRO A 140 -17.47 7.07 -2.96
N ALA A 141 -18.71 6.95 -2.50
CA ALA A 141 -19.57 8.11 -2.23
C ALA A 141 -19.10 8.90 -0.99
N GLU A 142 -18.66 8.21 0.06
CA GLU A 142 -18.07 8.83 1.24
C GLU A 142 -16.75 9.53 0.89
N ILE A 143 -15.89 8.86 0.10
CA ILE A 143 -14.64 9.44 -0.39
C ILE A 143 -14.90 10.73 -1.17
N LYS A 144 -15.82 10.70 -2.15
CA LYS A 144 -16.18 11.89 -2.93
C LYS A 144 -16.68 13.04 -2.06
N SER A 145 -17.46 12.74 -1.02
CA SER A 145 -17.98 13.75 -0.08
C SER A 145 -16.90 14.32 0.86
N ALA A 146 -15.81 13.58 1.05
CA ALA A 146 -14.67 14.00 1.85
C ALA A 146 -13.63 14.79 1.05
N ILE A 147 -13.72 14.89 -0.28
CA ILE A 147 -12.80 15.69 -1.10
C ILE A 147 -12.88 17.17 -0.67
N ILE A 148 -11.72 17.77 -0.44
CA ILE A 148 -11.60 19.20 -0.15
C ILE A 148 -11.71 19.95 -1.49
N LYS A 149 -12.68 20.87 -1.61
CA LYS A 149 -12.89 21.63 -2.87
C LYS A 149 -11.64 22.45 -3.20
N GLY A 150 -11.14 22.28 -4.43
CA GLY A 150 -9.95 22.97 -4.93
C GLY A 150 -8.62 22.43 -4.42
N ALA A 151 -8.63 21.36 -3.62
CA ALA A 151 -7.40 20.67 -3.18
C ALA A 151 -6.97 19.65 -4.23
N GLU A 152 -6.02 20.05 -5.08
CA GLU A 152 -5.60 19.28 -6.25
C GLU A 152 -4.10 19.36 -6.47
N VAL A 153 -3.58 18.38 -7.21
CA VAL A 153 -2.22 18.44 -7.77
C VAL A 153 -2.20 19.51 -8.87
N THR A 154 -1.23 20.42 -8.78
CA THR A 154 -1.09 21.55 -9.72
C THR A 154 0.07 21.38 -10.70
N GLU A 155 1.07 20.59 -10.31
CA GLU A 155 2.18 20.21 -11.17
C GLU A 155 2.62 18.78 -10.82
N PHE A 156 2.96 17.97 -11.83
CA PHE A 156 3.39 16.58 -11.64
C PHE A 156 4.55 16.26 -12.59
N ARG A 157 5.62 15.67 -12.06
CA ARG A 157 6.83 15.32 -12.81
C ARG A 157 7.26 13.91 -12.46
N GLN A 158 7.67 13.16 -13.47
CA GLN A 158 8.36 11.89 -13.28
C GLN A 158 9.86 12.16 -13.18
N LEU A 159 10.52 11.54 -12.20
CA LEU A 159 11.96 11.66 -12.01
C LEU A 159 12.69 10.59 -12.82
N PRO A 160 13.93 10.84 -13.27
CA PRO A 160 14.73 9.88 -14.03
C PRO A 160 15.38 8.79 -13.15
N VAL A 161 14.86 8.56 -11.95
CA VAL A 161 15.37 7.56 -10.99
C VAL A 161 14.25 6.65 -10.48
N PRO A 162 14.55 5.41 -10.08
CA PRO A 162 13.58 4.52 -9.42
C PRO A 162 13.00 5.09 -8.13
N ALA A 163 11.75 4.73 -7.80
CA ALA A 163 11.09 5.13 -6.55
C ALA A 163 11.89 4.73 -5.30
N ALA A 164 12.45 3.52 -5.28
CA ALA A 164 13.25 3.03 -4.17
C ALA A 164 14.52 3.87 -3.95
N GLN A 165 15.16 4.33 -5.03
CA GLN A 165 16.34 5.18 -4.95
C GLN A 165 15.96 6.59 -4.48
N ALA A 166 14.90 7.19 -5.03
CA ALA A 166 14.47 8.54 -4.65
C ALA A 166 14.13 8.66 -3.15
N ASN A 167 13.59 7.60 -2.54
CA ASN A 167 13.23 7.58 -1.12
C ASN A 167 14.41 7.77 -0.14
N VAL A 168 15.65 7.57 -0.61
CA VAL A 168 16.88 7.71 0.20
C VAL A 168 17.78 8.84 -0.28
N MET A 169 17.35 9.61 -1.28
CA MET A 169 18.12 10.75 -1.79
C MET A 169 17.88 12.00 -0.94
N GLU A 170 18.90 12.86 -0.89
CA GLU A 170 18.76 14.19 -0.30
C GLU A 170 17.77 15.06 -1.09
N PRO A 171 16.95 15.90 -0.43
CA PRO A 171 16.00 16.81 -1.07
C PRO A 171 16.60 17.65 -2.19
N SER A 172 17.80 18.22 -2.00
CA SER A 172 18.46 19.05 -3.01
C SER A 172 18.79 18.29 -4.30
N ASN A 173 19.13 17.01 -4.20
CA ASN A 173 19.41 16.19 -5.37
C ASN A 173 18.11 15.89 -6.13
N LEU A 174 17.00 15.67 -5.40
CA LEU A 174 15.69 15.47 -6.01
C LEU A 174 15.17 16.74 -6.71
N LEU A 175 15.44 17.92 -6.14
CA LEU A 175 15.11 19.19 -6.78
C LEU A 175 15.90 19.40 -8.08
N HIS A 176 17.21 19.17 -8.06
CA HIS A 176 18.02 19.32 -9.27
C HIS A 176 17.50 18.44 -10.42
N LEU A 177 17.04 17.22 -10.12
CA LEU A 177 16.44 16.32 -11.13
C LEU A 177 15.11 16.84 -11.74
N LEU A 178 14.49 17.87 -11.18
CA LEU A 178 13.27 18.48 -11.72
C LEU A 178 13.55 19.65 -12.67
N GLU A 179 14.78 20.16 -12.67
CA GLU A 179 15.21 21.32 -13.49
C GLU A 179 15.80 20.90 -14.84
N GLU A 180 16.17 19.62 -14.98
CA GLU A 180 16.74 18.99 -16.18
C GLU A 180 15.65 18.52 -17.16
#